data_AF-A0A392QZU5-F1
#
_entry.id   AF-A0A392QZU5-F1
#
_cell.length_a   1.000
_cell.length_b   1.000
_cell.length_c   1.000
_cell.angle_alpha   90.00
_cell.angle_beta   90.00
_cell.angle_gamma   90.00
#
_symmetry.space_group_name_H-M   'P 1'
#
loop_
_entity.id
_entity.type
_entity.pdbx_description
1 polymer ?
#
loop_
_entity_poly.entity_id
_entity_poly.type
_entity_poly.pdbx_seq_one_letter_code
_entity_poly.pdbx_strand_id
1 'polypeptide(L)' 'ANAEDSGAGTKEYVHVRVQQRNGRKSLTTVQGLKKEYSYSKILKDLKKEFCCNGTVVEDPELGQ' A
#
# COMPACT_ATOMS: atom_id res chain seq x y z
N ALA A 1 0.08 -6.14 23.94
CA ALA A 1 -1.28 -6.30 23.40
C ALA A 1 -1.15 -6.51 21.90
N ASN A 2 -1.00 -7.76 21.47
CA ASN A 2 -0.99 -8.14 20.06
C ASN A 2 -2.45 -8.17 19.60
N ALA A 3 -2.83 -7.27 18.71
CA ALA A 3 -4.11 -7.38 18.02
C ALA A 3 -3.91 -8.38 16.89
N GLU A 4 -4.26 -9.63 17.17
CA GLU A 4 -4.54 -10.65 16.17
C GLU A 4 -5.71 -10.15 15.32
N ASP A 5 -5.43 -9.69 14.09
CA ASP A 5 -6.48 -9.40 13.10
C ASP A 5 -7.08 -10.73 12.65
N SER A 6 -8.09 -11.12 13.41
CA SER A 6 -8.84 -12.34 13.28
C SER A 6 -9.87 -12.20 12.16
N GLY A 7 -9.70 -12.98 11.10
CA GLY A 7 -10.82 -13.55 10.35
C GLY A 7 -11.55 -12.65 9.35
N ALA A 8 -11.05 -12.60 8.12
CA ALA A 8 -11.88 -12.50 6.93
C ALA A 8 -11.23 -13.32 5.82
N GLY A 9 -11.76 -14.52 5.56
CA GLY A 9 -11.14 -15.52 4.71
C GLY A 9 -10.80 -15.02 3.30
N THR A 10 -9.67 -15.49 2.77
CA THR A 10 -9.39 -15.79 1.35
C THR A 10 -10.05 -14.87 0.31
N LYS A 11 -10.09 -13.58 0.57
CA LYS A 11 -10.49 -12.58 -0.41
C LYS A 11 -9.29 -11.68 -0.51
N GLU A 12 -8.64 -11.72 -1.66
CA GLU A 12 -7.58 -10.79 -2.03
C GLU A 12 -8.17 -9.37 -2.07
N TYR A 13 -8.22 -8.74 -0.91
CA TYR A 13 -8.64 -7.37 -0.77
C TYR A 13 -7.42 -6.47 -0.92
N VAL A 14 -7.57 -5.46 -1.77
CA VAL A 14 -6.60 -4.37 -1.85
C VAL A 14 -6.97 -3.36 -0.77
N HIS A 15 -6.06 -3.19 0.19
CA HIS A 15 -6.22 -2.20 1.26
C HIS A 15 -5.59 -0.88 0.83
N VAL A 16 -6.42 0.15 0.63
CA VAL A 16 -5.95 1.52 0.44
C VAL A 16 -6.10 2.25 1.76
N ARG A 17 -4.97 2.59 2.40
CA ARG A 17 -4.94 3.31 3.68
C ARG A 17 -4.40 4.71 3.47
N VAL A 18 -5.01 5.70 4.13
CA VAL A 18 -4.51 7.07 4.17
C VAL A 18 -4.04 7.36 5.58
N GLN A 19 -2.77 7.71 5.71
CA GLN A 19 -2.14 8.06 6.99
C GLN A 19 -1.74 9.53 6.95
N GLN A 20 -1.97 10.28 8.03
CA GLN A 20 -1.49 11.66 8.11
C GLN A 20 0.01 11.66 8.41
N ARG A 21 0.82 12.25 7.52
CA ARG A 21 2.28 12.31 7.69
C ARG A 21 2.69 13.45 8.60
N ASN A 22 2.31 14.68 8.25
CA ASN A 22 2.64 15.90 9.00
C ASN A 22 1.68 17.03 8.62
N GLY A 23 0.99 17.64 9.58
CA GLY A 23 0.05 18.74 9.30
C GLY A 23 -0.96 18.32 8.23
N ARG A 24 -1.03 19.04 7.11
CA ARG A 24 -1.93 18.70 5.99
C ARG A 24 -1.36 17.66 5.01
N LYS A 25 -0.15 17.15 5.22
CA LYS A 25 0.47 16.12 4.37
C LYS A 25 -0.03 14.74 4.80
N SER A 26 -0.43 13.92 3.83
CA SER A 26 -0.84 12.53 4.03
C SER A 26 0.01 11.59 3.18
N LEU A 27 0.13 10.34 3.62
CA LEU A 27 0.76 9.23 2.93
C LEU A 27 -0.30 8.18 2.65
N THR A 28 -0.47 7.83 1.37
CA THR A 28 -1.37 6.75 0.97
C THR A 28 -0.57 5.49 0.75
N THR A 29 -0.92 4.40 1.43
CA THR A 29 -0.28 3.08 1.27
C THR A 29 -1.29 2.11 0.70
N VAL A 30 -0.88 1.36 -0.33
CA VAL A 30 -1.67 0.30 -0.93
C VAL A 30 -1.04 -1.05 -0.57
N GLN A 31 -1.81 -1.93 0.06
CA GLN A 31 -1.40 -3.28 0.47
C GLN A 31 -2.33 -4.32 -0.18
N GLY A 32 -1.86 -5.57 -0.31
CA GLY A 32 -2.68 -6.66 -0.87
C GLY A 32 -2.77 -6.66 -2.41
N LEU A 33 -1.80 -6.07 -3.10
CA LEU A 33 -1.68 -6.20 -4.56
C LEU A 33 -0.99 -7.52 -4.92
N LYS A 34 -1.54 -8.25 -5.90
CA LYS A 34 -0.90 -9.46 -6.45
C LYS A 34 0.54 -9.20 -6.91
N LYS A 35 1.43 -10.13 -6.60
CA LYS A 35 2.85 -10.11 -7.01
C LYS A 35 3.06 -10.27 -8.52
N GLU A 36 2.01 -10.64 -9.26
CA GLU A 36 2.01 -10.73 -10.71
C GLU A 36 2.11 -9.36 -11.39
N TYR A 37 1.74 -8.28 -10.68
CA TYR A 37 1.81 -6.93 -11.22
C TYR A 37 3.23 -6.35 -11.11
N SER A 38 3.62 -5.60 -12.15
CA SER A 38 4.87 -4.84 -12.12
C SER A 38 4.69 -3.54 -11.33
N TYR A 39 5.06 -3.55 -10.06
CA TYR A 39 4.98 -2.36 -9.19
C TYR A 39 5.75 -1.16 -9.74
N SER A 40 6.85 -1.38 -10.46
CA SER A 40 7.63 -0.30 -11.08
C SER A 40 6.85 0.46 -12.16
N LYS A 41 6.02 -0.23 -12.95
CA LYS A 41 5.18 0.40 -13.98
C LYS A 41 4.05 1.20 -13.33
N ILE A 42 3.32 0.57 -12.40
CA ILE A 42 2.23 1.21 -11.64
C ILE A 42 2.75 2.47 -10.95
N LEU A 43 3.89 2.38 -10.28
CA LEU A 43 4.48 3.52 -9.58
C LEU A 43 4.89 4.65 -10.53
N LYS A 44 5.37 4.33 -11.73
CA LYS A 44 5.71 5.34 -12.74
C LYS A 44 4.46 6.08 -13.24
N ASP A 45 3.40 5.34 -13.50
CA ASP A 45 2.14 5.91 -13.99
C ASP A 45 1.48 6.77 -12.90
N LEU A 46 1.43 6.28 -11.65
CA LEU A 46 0.90 7.04 -10.52
C LEU A 46 1.69 8.33 -10.22
N LYS A 47 3.03 8.28 -10.32
CA LYS A 47 3.86 9.49 -10.18
C LYS A 47 3.55 10.54 -11.25
N LYS A 48 3.28 10.09 -12.48
CA LYS A 48 2.99 10.97 -13.61
C LYS A 48 1.57 11.55 -13.56
N GLU A 49 0.58 10.73 -13.20
CA GLU A 49 -0.83 11.12 -13.20
C GLU A 49 -1.19 11.97 -11.97
N PHE A 50 -0.72 11.59 -10.79
CA PHE A 50 -1.08 12.26 -9.53
C PHE A 50 -0.04 13.27 -9.05
N CYS A 51 1.04 13.49 -9.79
CA CYS A 51 2.15 14.41 -9.44
C CYS A 51 2.69 14.18 -8.01
N CYS A 52 2.60 12.95 -7.51
CA CYS A 52 3.06 12.57 -6.18
C CYS A 52 4.41 11.87 -6.24
N ASN A 53 5.12 11.80 -5.11
CA ASN A 53 6.27 10.92 -4.97
C ASN A 53 5.85 9.63 -4.26
N GLY A 54 6.57 8.55 -4.54
CA GLY A 54 6.25 7.22 -4.03
C GLY A 54 7.44 6.28 -4.12
N THR A 55 7.41 5.24 -3.28
CA THR A 55 8.39 4.15 -3.28
C THR A 55 7.63 2.83 -3.11
N VAL A 56 8.18 1.76 -3.67
CA VAL A 56 7.80 0.40 -3.29
C VAL A 56 8.56 0.09 -2.01
N VAL A 57 7.89 -0.49 -1.02
CA VAL A 57 8.52 -0.97 0.22
C VAL A 57 8.19 -2.45 0.32
N GLU A 58 9.22 -3.27 0.44
CA GLU A 58 9.10 -4.70 0.71
C GLU A 58 9.30 -4.89 2.22
N ASP A 59 8.21 -5.13 2.93
CA ASP A 59 8.23 -5.33 4.38
C ASP A 59 7.99 -6.82 4.69
N PRO A 60 8.88 -7.50 5.43
CA PRO A 60 8.73 -8.92 5.72
C PRO A 60 7.56 -9.26 6.66
N GLU A 61 7.03 -8.29 7.43
CA GLU A 61 5.90 -8.51 8.34
C GLU A 61 4.57 -7.98 7.78
N LEU A 62 4.59 -6.87 7.05
CA LEU A 62 3.39 -6.20 6.52
C LEU A 62 3.22 -6.33 4.99
N GLY A 63 4.15 -6.98 4.32
CA GLY A 63 4.23 -7.12 2.85
C GLY A 63 4.03 -8.54 2.30
N GLN A 64 3.42 -9.44 3.08
CA GLN A 64 2.87 -10.71 2.57
C GLN A 64 1.44 -10.56 2.09
#